data_AF-A0A1X7U5A9-F1
#
_entry.id   AF-A0A1X7U5A9-F1
#
_cell.length_a   1.000
_cell.length_b   1.000
_cell.length_c   1.000
_cell.angle_alpha   90.00
_cell.angle_beta   90.00
_cell.angle_gamma   90.00
#
_symmetry.space_group_name_H-M   'P 1'
#
loop_
_entity.id
_entity.type
_entity.pdbx_description
1 polymer ?
#
loop_
_entity_poly.entity_id
_entity_poly.type
_entity_poly.pdbx_seq_one_letter_code
_entity_poly.pdbx_strand_id
1 'polypeptide(L)'
;MVMYTVASVQLINELSATSDVKQLWYVHNATGMGSLKGLRNCSCGYLPNAMMSTLLVRLEPYAEACKLFSGTNISVTSEVVVVLGSSVGPPSSVQSMVSSCL
;
A
#
# COMPACT_ATOMS: atom_id res chain seq x y z
N MET A 1 -7.36 10.87 -23.11
CA MET A 1 -5.96 10.65 -22.65
C MET A 1 -5.65 11.70 -21.62
N VAL A 2 -5.41 11.33 -20.36
CA VAL A 2 -5.09 12.33 -19.31
C VAL A 2 -3.79 11.89 -18.63
N MET A 3 -2.82 12.80 -18.62
CA MET A 3 -1.48 12.63 -18.06
C MET A 3 -1.56 12.51 -16.53
N TYR A 4 -0.96 11.47 -15.95
CA TYR A 4 -0.85 11.32 -14.48
C TYR A 4 0.58 11.44 -13.96
N THR A 5 1.58 11.65 -14.81
CA THR A 5 2.99 11.66 -14.39
C THR A 5 3.36 12.88 -13.54
N VAL A 6 2.71 14.04 -13.74
CA VAL A 6 3.06 15.29 -13.04
C VAL A 6 2.52 15.33 -11.60
N ALA A 7 1.29 14.84 -11.37
CA ALA A 7 0.71 14.76 -10.03
C ALA A 7 1.41 13.73 -9.14
N SER A 8 1.86 12.61 -9.72
CA SER A 8 2.58 11.58 -8.98
C SER A 8 3.96 12.04 -8.49
N VAL A 9 4.64 12.96 -9.19
CA VAL A 9 5.99 13.43 -8.80
C VAL A 9 5.99 14.14 -7.45
N GLN A 10 4.96 14.95 -7.14
CA GLN A 10 4.85 15.62 -5.85
C GLN A 10 4.63 14.60 -4.72
N LEU A 11 3.70 13.67 -4.92
CA LEU A 11 3.44 12.58 -3.98
C LEU A 11 4.69 11.69 -3.77
N ILE A 12 5.42 11.36 -4.83
CA ILE A 12 6.69 10.64 -4.78
C ILE A 12 7.71 11.41 -3.92
N ASN A 13 7.85 12.72 -4.11
CA ASN A 13 8.83 13.51 -3.38
C ASN A 13 8.50 13.62 -1.89
N GLU A 14 7.22 13.74 -1.52
CA GLU A 14 6.79 13.80 -0.11
C GLU A 14 6.92 12.45 0.61
N LEU A 15 6.53 11.37 -0.06
CA LEU A 15 6.77 10.01 0.43
C LEU A 15 8.28 9.78 0.60
N SER A 16 9.11 10.26 -0.34
CA SER A 16 10.58 10.17 -0.24
C SER A 16 11.16 11.01 0.90
N ALA A 17 10.51 12.11 1.27
CA ALA A 17 10.93 12.97 2.38
C ALA A 17 10.60 12.34 3.75
N THR A 18 9.72 11.34 3.78
CA THR A 18 9.40 10.59 5.01
C THR A 18 10.43 9.48 5.21
N SER A 19 11.30 9.60 6.22
CA SER A 19 12.47 8.74 6.42
C SER A 19 12.19 7.23 6.55
N ASP A 20 10.97 6.86 6.93
CA ASP A 20 10.53 5.48 7.15
C ASP A 20 9.64 4.94 6.02
N VAL A 21 9.50 5.68 4.93
CA VAL A 21 8.69 5.26 3.78
C VAL A 21 9.58 4.87 2.61
N LYS A 22 9.39 3.64 2.12
CA LYS A 22 9.95 3.15 0.86
C LYS A 22 8.81 2.96 -0.13
N GLN A 23 9.05 3.28 -1.39
CA GLN A 23 8.01 3.25 -2.41
C GLN A 23 8.51 2.64 -3.72
N LEU A 24 7.60 1.98 -4.42
CA LEU A 24 7.76 1.42 -5.74
C LEU A 24 6.62 1.94 -6.63
N TRP A 25 6.97 2.44 -7.81
CA TRP A 25 6.01 2.98 -8.77
C TRP A 25 6.15 2.25 -10.09
N TYR A 26 5.02 1.75 -10.60
CA TYR A 26 4.93 1.13 -11.91
C TYR A 26 3.71 1.68 -12.65
N VAL A 27 3.95 2.61 -13.58
CA VAL A 27 2.92 3.33 -14.32
C VAL A 27 1.95 4.04 -13.35
N HIS A 28 0.73 3.54 -13.18
CA HIS A 28 -0.29 4.10 -12.29
C HIS A 28 -0.43 3.32 -10.98
N ASN A 29 0.25 2.17 -10.86
CA ASN A 29 0.26 1.39 -9.64
C ASN A 29 1.43 1.84 -8.76
N ALA A 30 1.13 2.18 -7.51
CA ALA A 30 2.12 2.51 -6.51
C ALA A 30 2.00 1.54 -5.33
N THR A 31 3.14 1.18 -4.76
CA THR A 31 3.20 0.39 -3.52
C THR A 31 4.18 1.05 -2.58
N GLY A 32 3.74 1.31 -1.35
CA GLY A 32 4.55 1.91 -0.30
C GLY A 32 4.63 1.01 0.92
N MET A 33 5.74 1.07 1.64
CA MET A 33 5.94 0.41 2.93
C MET A 33 6.53 1.41 3.92
N GLY A 34 6.02 1.43 5.14
CA GLY A 34 6.51 2.24 6.24
C GLY A 34 5.59 2.13 7.46
N SER A 35 5.84 2.92 8.49
CA SER A 35 4.92 3.04 9.63
C SER A 35 3.56 3.61 9.23
N LEU A 36 2.50 3.20 9.96
CA LEU A 36 1.13 3.67 9.74
C LEU A 36 1.01 5.20 9.78
N LYS A 37 1.77 5.85 10.65
CA LYS A 37 1.81 7.32 10.76
C LYS A 37 2.45 7.96 9.53
N GLY A 38 3.55 7.39 9.01
CA GLY A 38 4.20 7.88 7.79
C GLY A 38 3.27 7.77 6.57
N LEU A 39 2.59 6.62 6.42
CA LEU A 39 1.69 6.38 5.29
C LEU A 39 0.42 7.25 5.32
N ARG A 40 -0.09 7.60 6.50
CA ARG A 40 -1.31 8.41 6.62
C ARG A 40 -1.11 9.88 6.26
N ASN A 41 0.10 10.42 6.43
CA ASN A 41 0.38 11.85 6.27
C ASN A 41 0.51 12.32 4.81
N CYS A 42 0.26 11.45 3.83
CA CYS A 42 0.39 11.79 2.42
C CYS A 42 -0.86 12.52 1.92
N SER A 43 -0.98 13.81 2.28
CA SER A 43 -2.16 14.65 2.06
C SER A 43 -2.01 15.58 0.86
N CYS A 44 -1.82 15.03 -0.33
CA CYS A 44 -1.51 15.85 -1.50
C CYS A 44 -2.44 15.64 -2.69
N GLY A 45 -3.74 15.95 -2.53
CA GLY A 45 -4.73 16.09 -3.61
C GLY A 45 -4.97 14.88 -4.53
N TYR A 46 -4.11 13.88 -4.44
CA TYR A 46 -4.11 12.60 -5.09
C TYR A 46 -4.95 11.71 -4.19
N LEU A 47 -6.20 11.55 -4.57
CA LEU A 47 -7.09 10.61 -3.94
C LEU A 47 -6.79 9.24 -4.57
N PRO A 48 -6.08 8.32 -3.88
CA PRO A 48 -5.95 6.98 -4.38
C PRO A 48 -7.36 6.43 -4.61
N ASN A 49 -7.54 5.60 -5.65
CA ASN A 49 -8.79 4.88 -5.82
C ASN A 49 -8.92 3.90 -4.66
N ALA A 50 -9.62 4.34 -3.61
CA ALA A 50 -9.72 3.63 -2.36
C ALA A 50 -10.28 2.22 -2.53
N MET A 51 -11.23 2.03 -3.46
CA MET A 51 -11.82 0.73 -3.75
C MET A 51 -10.82 -0.27 -4.37
N MET A 52 -9.75 0.21 -4.98
CA MET A 52 -8.68 -0.61 -5.57
C MET A 52 -7.41 -0.63 -4.72
N SER A 53 -7.41 0.08 -3.59
CA SER A 53 -6.24 0.23 -2.72
C SER A 53 -6.36 -0.70 -1.52
N THR A 54 -5.28 -1.42 -1.23
CA THR A 54 -5.21 -2.32 -0.09
C THR A 54 -4.00 -1.99 0.78
N LEU A 55 -4.24 -1.84 2.09
CA LEU A 55 -3.21 -1.73 3.12
C LEU A 55 -2.93 -3.11 3.70
N LEU A 56 -1.79 -3.68 3.33
CA LEU A 56 -1.25 -4.88 3.98
C LEU A 56 -0.58 -4.49 5.31
N VAL A 57 -1.00 -5.11 6.40
CA VAL A 57 -0.42 -4.90 7.74
C VAL A 57 -0.06 -6.23 8.39
N ARG A 58 0.86 -6.20 9.37
CA ARG A 58 1.06 -7.36 10.25
C ARG A 58 -0.18 -7.58 11.11
N LEU A 59 -0.32 -8.78 11.66
CA LEU A 59 -1.44 -9.16 12.51
C LEU A 59 -1.55 -8.27 13.76
N GLU A 60 -0.43 -7.96 14.40
CA GLU A 60 -0.36 -7.16 15.63
C GLU A 60 -0.99 -5.75 15.47
N PRO A 61 -0.60 -4.92 14.49
CA PRO A 61 -1.21 -3.60 14.28
C PRO A 61 -2.53 -3.61 13.51
N TYR A 62 -3.13 -4.77 13.18
CA TYR A 62 -4.31 -4.84 12.31
C TYR A 62 -5.49 -4.02 12.84
N ALA A 63 -5.83 -4.16 14.13
CA ALA A 63 -6.93 -3.43 14.73
C ALA A 63 -6.68 -1.90 14.75
N GLU A 64 -5.45 -1.48 15.00
CA GLU A 64 -5.06 -0.06 14.95
C GLU A 64 -5.18 0.49 13.53
N ALA A 65 -4.70 -0.26 12.52
CA ALA A 65 -4.79 0.12 11.12
C ALA A 65 -6.25 0.24 10.66
N CYS A 66 -7.11 -0.73 10.98
CA CYS A 66 -8.55 -0.67 10.68
C CYS A 66 -9.20 0.58 11.28
N LYS A 67 -8.84 0.95 12.51
CA LYS A 67 -9.34 2.17 13.15
C LYS A 67 -8.82 3.44 12.47
N LEU A 68 -7.53 3.48 12.13
CA LEU A 68 -6.89 4.65 11.51
C LEU A 68 -7.40 4.92 10.09
N PHE A 69 -7.73 3.87 9.34
CA PHE A 69 -8.20 3.93 7.96
C PHE A 69 -9.74 3.83 7.84
N SER A 70 -10.45 3.82 8.97
CA SER A 70 -11.92 3.89 9.00
C SER A 70 -12.43 5.10 8.20
N GLY A 71 -13.39 4.87 7.30
CA GLY A 71 -13.99 5.91 6.46
C GLY A 71 -13.20 6.26 5.19
N THR A 72 -12.04 5.63 4.93
CA THR A 72 -11.24 5.88 3.73
C THR A 72 -11.61 5.00 2.54
N ASN A 73 -12.48 3.99 2.71
CA ASN A 73 -12.79 2.91 1.75
C ASN A 73 -11.59 2.06 1.31
N ILE A 74 -10.41 2.24 1.91
CA ILE A 74 -9.23 1.39 1.70
C ILE A 74 -9.45 0.05 2.40
N SER A 75 -9.19 -1.05 1.69
CA SER A 75 -9.21 -2.38 2.28
C SER A 75 -8.00 -2.57 3.19
N VAL A 76 -8.18 -3.06 4.41
CA VAL A 76 -7.07 -3.41 5.33
C VAL A 76 -7.04 -4.92 5.46
N THR A 77 -5.87 -5.52 5.30
CA THR A 77 -5.71 -6.98 5.41
C THR A 77 -4.40 -7.36 6.08
N SER A 78 -4.40 -8.48 6.78
CA SER A 78 -3.20 -9.18 7.24
C SER A 78 -2.82 -10.37 6.36
N GLU A 79 -3.60 -10.64 5.32
CA GLU A 79 -3.42 -11.74 4.39
C GLU A 79 -2.59 -11.34 3.17
N VAL A 80 -2.34 -12.31 2.28
CA VAL A 80 -1.56 -12.07 1.07
C VAL A 80 -2.26 -11.08 0.13
N VAL A 81 -1.47 -10.16 -0.43
CA VAL A 81 -1.84 -9.29 -1.55
C VAL A 81 -0.91 -9.52 -2.74
N VAL A 82 -1.43 -9.33 -3.94
CA VAL A 82 -0.63 -9.43 -5.17
C VAL A 82 -0.16 -8.04 -5.59
N VAL A 83 1.15 -7.87 -5.67
CA VAL A 83 1.81 -6.64 -6.12
C VAL A 83 2.60 -6.95 -7.39
N LEU A 84 2.21 -6.37 -8.53
CA LEU A 84 2.87 -6.56 -9.83
C LEU A 84 3.06 -8.05 -10.20
N GLY A 85 2.07 -8.89 -9.88
CA GLY A 85 2.12 -10.34 -10.13
C GLY A 85 2.87 -11.15 -9.08
N SER A 86 3.44 -10.52 -8.05
CA SER A 86 4.12 -11.19 -6.93
C SER A 86 3.28 -11.18 -5.66
N SER A 87 3.19 -12.33 -4.99
CA SER A 87 2.48 -12.46 -3.71
C SER A 87 3.30 -11.88 -2.56
N VAL A 88 2.71 -10.97 -1.78
CA VAL A 88 3.32 -10.32 -0.63
C VAL A 88 2.41 -10.51 0.59
N GLY A 89 2.96 -10.97 1.70
CA GLY A 89 2.19 -11.26 2.91
C GLY A 89 3.01 -11.99 3.98
N PRO A 90 2.36 -12.54 5.01
CA PRO A 90 3.02 -13.36 6.02
C PRO A 90 3.77 -14.55 5.38
N PRO A 91 4.96 -14.93 5.89
CA PRO A 91 5.76 -15.99 5.30
C PRO A 91 5.01 -17.32 5.12
N SER A 92 4.20 -17.70 6.11
CA SER A 92 3.37 -18.91 6.07
C SER A 92 2.34 -18.88 4.94
N SER A 93 1.67 -17.74 4.75
CA SER A 93 0.63 -17.57 3.75
C SER A 93 1.22 -17.51 2.34
N VAL A 94 2.37 -16.85 2.16
CA VAL A 94 3.10 -16.84 0.87
C VAL A 94 3.60 -18.24 0.51
N GLN A 95 4.18 -18.98 1.47
CA GLN A 95 4.64 -20.36 1.24
C GLN A 95 3.49 -21.28 0.83
N SER A 96 2.34 -21.21 1.51
CA SER A 96 1.16 -22.00 1.13
C SER A 96 0.69 -21.71 -0.30
N MET A 97 0.76 -20.43 -0.73
CA MET A 97 0.34 -20.03 -2.07
C MET A 97 1.31 -20.53 -3.14
N VAL A 98 2.62 -20.39 -2.90
CA VAL A 98 3.66 -20.92 -3.81
C VAL A 98 3.54 -22.44 -3.96
N SER A 99 3.35 -23.16 -2.85
CA SER A 99 3.19 -24.62 -2.86
C SER A 99 1.91 -25.08 -3.55
N SER A 100 0.87 -24.24 -3.65
CA SER A 100 -0.37 -24.55 -4.35
C SER A 100 -0.32 -24.30 -5.87
N CYS A 101 0.70 -23.59 -6.34
CA CYS A 101 0.92 -23.30 -7.77
C CYS A 101 1.91 -24.28 -8.44
N LEU A 102 2.53 -25.17 -7.65
CA LEU A 102 3.41 -26.26 -8.08
C LEU A 102 2.65 -27.59 -8.06
#